data_AF-A0A7X7PSM2-F1
#
_entry.id   AF-A0A7X7PSM2-F1
#
_cell.length_a   1.000
_cell.length_b   1.000
_cell.length_c   1.000
_cell.angle_alpha   90.00
_cell.angle_beta   90.00
_cell.angle_gamma   90.00
#
_symmetry.space_group_name_H-M   'P 1'
#
loop_
_entity.id
_entity.type
_entity.pdbx_description
1 polymer ?
#
loop_
_entity_poly.entity_id
_entity_poly.type
_entity_poly.pdbx_seq_one_letter_code
_entity_poly.pdbx_strand_id
1 'polypeptide(L)'
;MRHELRQHLRNVWRNEHGYVLALVMLALMAMAMMSAVLVTQISISQQHVARDRAYTQSLTVAEAGLNQYLWMVASGSSADMNNFKIPGDPTPNDHHHVYELTDPYNGELLGRYAMQVTPPSAGDSRVTVRVTRLANSPTEVPRTIEAHLGRPAFSEYILLVDEQVYIGGPADRVWHGKTHSNTGIRIETANIIDSINCARSTYEYTSGNTKPGIWSQDLPSNSPSKTYWHFPVPQIDFDIVTSDFARLSSLAPGEANLPYVGGGGFLGWYIKLLPNKRYQVARVTAETENRSTWNPATNDYGGTLSIESLSAARNYPPNGVIYVNDDVWIEGTGLHGRLTVASSGQLNPSGAPRNATTISVVGDITYAAKDGSAAIGLIAQNDVKIPMYAPWRKSCTASTREQLTLEIDAALISQKGKEYVSYDSTGNAYSWGPRRGTLTFFGSVSSYATPYRRTDTRADGHYAGFFYGVNTYDHFLLHNPPPHFPKVGTYQILDWTELPSSSEAV
;
A
#
# COMPACT_ATOMS: atom_id res chain seq x y z
N MET A 1 -83.17 24.04 76.58
CA MET A 1 -82.00 24.71 75.95
C MET A 1 -80.71 23.86 75.93
N ARG A 2 -80.22 23.29 77.05
CA ARG A 2 -79.01 22.40 77.02
C ARG A 2 -79.20 21.02 76.35
N HIS A 3 -80.44 20.55 76.22
CA HIS A 3 -80.74 19.23 75.67
C HIS A 3 -80.83 19.22 74.12
N GLU A 4 -81.28 20.32 73.51
CA GLU A 4 -81.36 20.46 72.06
C GLU A 4 -80.00 20.72 71.41
N LEU A 5 -79.12 21.48 72.08
CA LEU A 5 -77.75 21.70 71.61
C LEU A 5 -76.94 20.40 71.54
N ARG A 6 -77.18 19.47 72.47
CA ARG A 6 -76.56 18.14 72.49
C ARG A 6 -77.08 17.21 71.40
N GLN A 7 -78.32 17.35 70.95
CA GLN A 7 -78.87 16.57 69.84
C GLN A 7 -78.44 17.14 68.49
N HIS A 8 -78.33 18.46 68.36
CA HIS A 8 -77.85 19.10 67.14
C HIS A 8 -76.37 18.79 66.89
N LEU A 9 -75.51 18.87 67.92
CA LEU A 9 -74.10 18.49 67.82
C LEU A 9 -73.89 16.99 67.50
N ARG A 10 -74.80 16.12 67.97
CA ARG A 10 -74.75 14.68 67.68
C ARG A 10 -75.17 14.36 66.25
N ASN A 11 -76.08 15.14 65.67
CA ASN A 11 -76.51 15.00 64.28
C ASN A 11 -75.51 15.59 63.27
N VAL A 12 -74.79 16.66 63.64
CA VAL A 12 -73.67 17.19 62.84
C VAL A 12 -72.54 16.16 62.79
N TRP A 13 -72.15 15.56 63.93
CA TRP A 13 -71.14 14.49 63.97
C TRP A 13 -71.52 13.23 63.19
N ARG A 14 -72.81 12.89 63.10
CA ARG A 14 -73.29 11.70 62.38
C ARG A 14 -73.36 11.89 60.86
N ASN A 15 -73.42 13.12 60.36
CA ASN A 15 -73.48 13.44 58.92
C ASN A 15 -72.11 13.73 58.28
N GLU A 16 -71.05 13.94 59.07
CA GLU A 16 -69.69 14.13 58.54
C GLU A 16 -68.99 12.84 58.13
N HIS A 17 -69.47 11.67 58.57
CA HIS A 17 -68.86 10.38 58.23
C HIS A 17 -69.03 10.01 56.73
N GLY A 18 -70.04 10.55 56.04
CA GLY A 18 -70.21 10.35 54.59
C GLY A 18 -69.28 11.20 53.72
N TYR A 19 -69.05 12.46 54.11
CA TYR A 19 -68.16 13.38 53.40
C TYR A 19 -66.68 13.04 53.60
N VAL A 20 -66.28 12.63 54.81
CA VAL A 20 -64.91 12.19 55.10
C VAL A 20 -64.58 10.91 54.31
N LEU A 21 -65.51 9.97 54.19
CA LEU A 21 -65.31 8.76 53.39
C LEU A 21 -65.13 9.08 51.89
N ALA A 22 -65.93 10.00 51.35
CA ALA A 22 -65.82 10.45 49.96
C ALA A 22 -64.50 11.18 49.69
N LEU A 23 -64.05 12.05 50.61
CA LEU A 23 -62.75 12.74 50.53
C LEU A 23 -61.57 11.77 50.60
N VAL A 24 -61.63 10.78 51.49
CA VAL A 24 -60.60 9.73 51.60
C VAL A 24 -60.56 8.87 50.34
N MET A 25 -61.70 8.50 49.76
CA MET A 25 -61.74 7.77 48.49
C MET A 25 -61.21 8.59 47.31
N LEU A 26 -61.50 9.88 47.25
CA LEU A 26 -60.96 10.79 46.22
C LEU A 26 -59.43 10.92 46.34
N ALA A 27 -58.92 11.06 47.56
CA ALA A 27 -57.49 11.08 47.83
C ALA A 27 -56.82 9.74 47.47
N LEU A 28 -57.45 8.60 47.79
CA LEU A 28 -56.96 7.27 47.42
C LEU A 28 -56.97 7.05 45.90
N MET A 29 -58.01 7.50 45.19
CA MET A 29 -58.04 7.44 43.71
C MET A 29 -56.97 8.32 43.10
N ALA A 30 -56.79 9.54 43.58
CA ALA A 30 -55.74 10.45 43.13
C ALA A 30 -54.34 9.86 43.37
N MET A 31 -54.11 9.27 44.55
CA MET A 31 -52.87 8.55 44.85
C MET A 31 -52.69 7.33 43.94
N ALA A 32 -53.72 6.51 43.73
CA ALA A 32 -53.65 5.35 42.85
C ALA A 32 -53.37 5.73 41.39
N MET A 33 -53.97 6.81 40.88
CA MET A 33 -53.68 7.35 39.54
C MET A 33 -52.25 7.87 39.44
N MET A 34 -51.76 8.62 40.44
CA MET A 34 -50.37 9.08 40.48
C MET A 34 -49.39 7.91 40.53
N SER A 35 -49.68 6.87 41.33
CA SER A 35 -48.87 5.65 41.39
C SER A 35 -48.85 4.91 40.04
N ALA A 36 -49.99 4.80 39.35
CA ALA A 36 -50.05 4.18 38.02
C ALA A 36 -49.25 4.96 36.98
N VAL A 37 -49.30 6.30 37.00
CA VAL A 37 -48.49 7.16 36.12
C VAL A 37 -46.99 7.03 36.42
N LEU A 38 -46.61 6.95 37.70
CA LEU A 38 -45.22 6.71 38.11
C LEU A 38 -44.70 5.36 37.62
N VAL A 39 -45.46 4.28 37.82
CA VAL A 39 -45.06 2.93 37.37
C VAL A 39 -44.93 2.90 35.85
N THR A 40 -45.88 3.46 35.10
CA THR A 40 -45.80 3.53 33.64
C THR A 40 -44.62 4.35 33.17
N GLN A 41 -44.29 5.47 33.82
CA GLN A 41 -43.10 6.24 33.48
C GLN A 41 -41.79 5.53 33.81
N ILE A 42 -41.73 4.81 34.92
CA ILE A 42 -40.56 3.97 35.23
C ILE A 42 -40.39 2.90 34.15
N SER A 43 -41.48 2.25 33.70
CA SER A 43 -41.41 1.26 32.63
C SER A 43 -40.95 1.86 31.29
N ILE A 44 -41.48 3.03 30.90
CA ILE A 44 -41.05 3.74 29.68
C ILE A 44 -39.59 4.15 29.78
N SER A 45 -39.17 4.72 30.92
CA SER A 45 -37.78 5.10 31.17
C SER A 45 -36.85 3.89 31.11
N GLN A 46 -37.24 2.74 31.66
CA GLN A 46 -36.45 1.51 31.58
C GLN A 46 -36.33 1.00 30.15
N GLN A 47 -37.39 1.08 29.35
CA GLN A 47 -37.34 0.72 27.93
C GLN A 47 -36.40 1.63 27.14
N HIS A 48 -36.41 2.93 27.39
CA HIS A 48 -35.47 3.87 26.76
C HIS A 48 -34.03 3.54 27.13
N VAL A 49 -33.73 3.36 28.42
CA VAL A 49 -32.39 2.99 28.89
C VAL A 49 -31.93 1.65 28.30
N ALA A 50 -32.83 0.66 28.24
CA ALA A 50 -32.53 -0.64 27.65
C ALA A 50 -32.20 -0.52 26.15
N ARG A 51 -32.96 0.28 25.40
CA ARG A 51 -32.73 0.52 23.98
C ARG A 51 -31.42 1.28 23.74
N ASP A 52 -31.15 2.34 24.51
CA ASP A 52 -29.93 3.14 24.34
C ASP A 52 -28.68 2.34 24.73
N ARG A 53 -28.78 1.50 25.77
CA ARG A 53 -27.74 0.53 26.13
C ARG A 53 -27.52 -0.48 25.01
N ALA A 54 -28.58 -1.11 24.50
CA ALA A 54 -28.51 -2.06 23.40
C ALA A 54 -27.91 -1.44 22.14
N TYR A 55 -28.25 -0.17 21.85
CA TYR A 55 -27.73 0.58 20.71
C TYR A 55 -26.21 0.80 20.81
N THR A 56 -25.73 1.22 21.98
CA THR A 56 -24.29 1.42 22.23
C THR A 56 -23.55 0.08 22.21
N GLN A 57 -24.09 -0.93 22.88
CA GLN A 57 -23.52 -2.26 22.95
C GLN A 57 -23.41 -2.90 21.56
N SER A 58 -24.38 -2.66 20.67
CA SER A 58 -24.33 -3.17 19.30
C SER A 58 -23.11 -2.67 18.53
N LEU A 59 -22.76 -1.38 18.68
CA LEU A 59 -21.56 -0.83 18.05
C LEU A 59 -20.30 -1.43 18.68
N THR A 60 -20.21 -1.45 20.00
CA THR A 60 -19.03 -1.92 20.71
C THR A 60 -18.71 -3.37 20.38
N VAL A 61 -19.74 -4.22 20.22
CA VAL A 61 -19.55 -5.61 19.79
C VAL A 61 -19.06 -5.70 18.34
N ALA A 62 -19.55 -4.83 17.44
CA ALA A 62 -19.05 -4.78 16.07
C ALA A 62 -17.58 -4.31 16.02
N GLU A 63 -17.23 -3.27 16.78
CA GLU A 63 -15.86 -2.78 16.95
C GLU A 63 -14.93 -3.84 17.55
N ALA A 64 -15.42 -4.61 18.54
CA ALA A 64 -14.69 -5.74 19.09
C ALA A 64 -14.40 -6.80 18.01
N GLY A 65 -15.36 -7.06 17.11
CA GLY A 65 -15.13 -7.95 15.96
C GLY A 65 -14.11 -7.41 14.96
N LEU A 66 -14.10 -6.10 14.70
CA LEU A 66 -13.06 -5.48 13.86
C LEU A 66 -11.67 -5.59 14.51
N ASN A 67 -11.58 -5.33 15.82
CA ASN A 67 -10.34 -5.48 16.59
C ASN A 67 -9.87 -6.94 16.63
N GLN A 68 -10.79 -7.89 16.73
CA GLN A 68 -10.49 -9.31 16.63
C GLN A 68 -9.85 -9.64 15.27
N TYR A 69 -10.38 -9.08 14.18
CA TYR A 69 -9.79 -9.29 12.85
C TYR A 69 -8.42 -8.62 12.70
N LEU A 70 -8.24 -7.40 13.23
CA LEU A 70 -6.93 -6.75 13.28
C LEU A 70 -5.90 -7.63 14.01
N TRP A 71 -6.30 -8.30 15.09
CA TRP A 71 -5.45 -9.24 15.79
C TRP A 71 -5.14 -10.51 14.97
N MET A 72 -6.11 -11.07 14.24
CA MET A 72 -5.87 -12.20 13.33
C MET A 72 -4.86 -11.83 12.24
N VAL A 73 -4.95 -10.62 11.73
CA VAL A 73 -4.05 -10.12 10.70
C VAL A 73 -2.66 -9.80 11.27
N ALA A 74 -2.57 -9.19 12.45
CA ALA A 74 -1.31 -8.92 13.14
C ALA A 74 -0.58 -10.20 13.57
N SER A 75 -1.31 -11.25 13.96
CA SER A 75 -0.75 -12.57 14.32
C SER A 75 -0.35 -13.42 13.11
N GLY A 76 -0.70 -13.00 11.89
CA GLY A 76 -0.45 -13.77 10.66
C GLY A 76 -1.44 -14.91 10.42
N SER A 77 -2.44 -15.09 11.28
CA SER A 77 -3.49 -16.09 11.10
C SER A 77 -4.39 -15.78 9.91
N SER A 78 -4.60 -14.50 9.60
CA SER A 78 -5.25 -14.00 8.38
C SER A 78 -4.29 -13.12 7.61
N ALA A 79 -3.75 -13.58 6.49
CA ALA A 79 -2.65 -12.91 5.79
C ALA A 79 -2.74 -13.09 4.27
N ASP A 80 -1.94 -12.33 3.53
CA ASP A 80 -1.87 -12.44 2.06
C ASP A 80 -1.61 -13.89 1.60
N MET A 81 -0.79 -14.65 2.35
CA MET A 81 -0.42 -16.05 2.04
C MET A 81 -1.59 -17.04 2.09
N ASN A 82 -2.66 -16.73 2.82
CA ASN A 82 -3.84 -17.57 2.94
C ASN A 82 -5.10 -16.86 2.44
N ASN A 83 -4.90 -15.89 1.55
CA ASN A 83 -5.95 -15.08 0.95
C ASN A 83 -6.83 -14.36 1.99
N PHE A 84 -6.30 -14.00 3.16
CA PHE A 84 -7.07 -13.35 4.24
C PHE A 84 -8.23 -14.18 4.78
N LYS A 85 -8.14 -15.51 4.68
CA LYS A 85 -9.13 -16.39 5.29
C LYS A 85 -9.26 -16.15 6.79
N ILE A 86 -10.47 -16.34 7.29
CA ILE A 86 -10.81 -16.34 8.70
C ILE A 86 -10.56 -17.77 9.24
N PRO A 87 -9.61 -17.97 10.17
CA PRO A 87 -9.36 -19.29 10.74
C PRO A 87 -10.51 -19.73 11.66
N GLY A 88 -10.87 -21.01 11.58
CA GLY A 88 -11.73 -21.65 12.58
C GLY A 88 -13.16 -21.97 12.13
N ASP A 89 -13.54 -21.73 10.87
CA ASP A 89 -14.88 -22.08 10.37
C ASP A 89 -14.91 -23.45 9.66
N PRO A 90 -15.82 -24.39 10.04
CA PRO A 90 -16.13 -25.58 9.24
C PRO A 90 -17.00 -25.32 7.99
N THR A 91 -17.51 -24.10 7.78
CA THR A 91 -18.31 -23.75 6.59
C THR A 91 -17.44 -23.61 5.33
N PRO A 92 -18.02 -23.76 4.12
CA PRO A 92 -17.27 -23.62 2.87
C PRO A 92 -16.75 -22.20 2.59
N ASN A 93 -17.25 -21.17 3.31
CA ASN A 93 -16.88 -19.78 3.08
C ASN A 93 -15.80 -19.35 4.08
N ASP A 94 -14.55 -19.41 3.66
CA ASP A 94 -13.38 -19.06 4.46
C ASP A 94 -13.21 -17.55 4.70
N HIS A 95 -14.12 -16.71 4.20
CA HIS A 95 -14.12 -15.26 4.39
C HIS A 95 -15.34 -14.74 5.15
N HIS A 96 -16.15 -15.63 5.74
CA HIS A 96 -17.28 -15.25 6.57
C HIS A 96 -17.31 -16.12 7.83
N HIS A 97 -17.56 -15.51 8.99
CA HIS A 97 -17.73 -16.27 10.22
C HIS A 97 -18.62 -15.54 11.23
N VAL A 98 -19.35 -16.31 12.04
CA VAL A 98 -20.13 -15.77 13.16
C VAL A 98 -19.44 -16.10 14.48
N TYR A 99 -19.02 -15.06 15.19
CA TYR A 99 -18.36 -15.16 16.48
C TYR A 99 -19.31 -14.86 17.63
N GLU A 100 -19.05 -15.50 18.76
CA GLU A 100 -19.64 -15.16 20.05
C GLU A 100 -18.62 -14.33 20.84
N LEU A 101 -19.04 -13.16 21.33
CA LEU A 101 -18.24 -12.33 22.21
C LEU A 101 -18.66 -12.61 23.65
N THR A 102 -17.74 -13.14 24.45
CA THR A 102 -17.94 -13.37 25.88
C THR A 102 -17.08 -12.45 26.72
N ASP A 103 -17.54 -12.09 27.91
CA ASP A 103 -16.74 -11.37 28.88
C ASP A 103 -15.57 -12.27 29.35
N PRO A 104 -14.31 -11.80 29.26
CA PRO A 104 -13.13 -12.61 29.56
C PRO A 104 -12.99 -12.98 31.05
N TYR A 105 -13.70 -12.30 31.97
CA TYR A 105 -13.58 -12.53 33.41
C TYR A 105 -14.61 -13.53 33.95
N ASN A 106 -15.84 -13.50 33.43
CA ASN A 106 -16.95 -14.32 33.93
C ASN A 106 -17.57 -15.27 32.89
N GLY A 107 -17.19 -15.16 31.62
CA GLY A 107 -17.70 -15.99 30.52
C GLY A 107 -19.11 -15.64 30.04
N GLU A 108 -19.69 -14.52 30.48
CA GLU A 108 -21.03 -14.09 30.08
C GLU A 108 -21.06 -13.73 28.59
N LEU A 109 -22.09 -14.17 27.86
CA LEU A 109 -22.28 -13.83 26.45
C LEU A 109 -22.68 -12.34 26.31
N LEU A 110 -21.78 -11.53 25.77
CA LEU A 110 -21.99 -10.10 25.51
C LEU A 110 -22.68 -9.85 24.17
N GLY A 111 -22.60 -10.80 23.23
CA GLY A 111 -23.28 -10.72 21.94
C GLY A 111 -22.69 -11.64 20.88
N ARG A 112 -23.30 -11.63 19.70
CA ARG A 112 -22.82 -12.34 18.50
C ARG A 112 -22.63 -11.35 17.35
N TYR A 113 -21.58 -11.53 16.55
CA TYR A 113 -21.34 -10.72 15.37
C TYR A 113 -20.94 -11.61 14.19
N ALA A 114 -21.40 -11.21 13.01
CA ALA A 114 -20.98 -11.78 11.74
C ALA A 114 -19.85 -10.93 11.15
N MET A 115 -18.76 -11.57 10.79
CA MET A 115 -17.61 -10.97 10.12
C MET A 115 -17.62 -11.43 8.66
N GLN A 116 -17.41 -10.50 7.74
CA GLN A 116 -17.23 -10.76 6.31
C GLN A 116 -15.99 -10.02 5.82
N VAL A 117 -15.10 -10.75 5.16
CA VAL A 117 -13.83 -10.23 4.64
C VAL A 117 -13.86 -10.28 3.11
N THR A 118 -13.42 -9.20 2.47
CA THR A 118 -13.16 -9.17 1.04
C THR A 118 -11.66 -8.98 0.82
N PRO A 119 -10.94 -9.98 0.29
CA PRO A 119 -9.53 -9.88 -0.02
C PRO A 119 -9.22 -8.83 -1.11
N PRO A 120 -7.97 -8.34 -1.21
CA PRO A 120 -7.55 -7.44 -2.27
C PRO A 120 -7.66 -8.06 -3.67
N SER A 121 -7.89 -7.21 -4.67
CA SER A 121 -7.96 -7.58 -6.09
C SER A 121 -7.01 -6.71 -6.93
N ALA A 122 -6.89 -7.01 -8.24
CA ALA A 122 -6.14 -6.16 -9.17
C ALA A 122 -6.69 -4.73 -9.31
N GLY A 123 -7.95 -4.50 -8.91
CA GLY A 123 -8.62 -3.19 -8.92
C GLY A 123 -8.56 -2.45 -7.59
N ASP A 124 -8.48 -3.17 -6.46
CA ASP A 124 -8.45 -2.59 -5.11
C ASP A 124 -7.44 -3.34 -4.24
N SER A 125 -6.42 -2.64 -3.76
CA SER A 125 -5.34 -3.20 -2.93
C SER A 125 -5.70 -3.35 -1.45
N ARG A 126 -6.87 -2.88 -1.02
CA ARG A 126 -7.32 -2.86 0.37
C ARG A 126 -8.05 -4.16 0.73
N VAL A 127 -7.99 -4.53 2.00
CA VAL A 127 -8.81 -5.59 2.58
C VAL A 127 -10.06 -4.93 3.15
N THR A 128 -11.24 -5.37 2.75
CA THR A 128 -12.49 -4.84 3.32
C THR A 128 -13.01 -5.78 4.38
N VAL A 129 -13.25 -5.25 5.58
CA VAL A 129 -13.75 -6.02 6.72
C VAL A 129 -15.07 -5.42 7.14
N ARG A 130 -16.14 -6.19 6.94
CA ARG A 130 -17.49 -5.83 7.36
C ARG A 130 -17.86 -6.64 8.59
N VAL A 131 -18.26 -5.96 9.66
CA VAL A 131 -18.69 -6.59 10.90
C VAL A 131 -20.09 -6.13 11.26
N THR A 132 -21.00 -7.09 11.39
CA THR A 132 -22.41 -6.86 11.69
C THR A 132 -22.77 -7.50 13.02
N ARG A 133 -23.26 -6.72 13.99
CA ARG A 133 -23.89 -7.28 15.21
C ARG A 133 -25.19 -8.00 14.82
N LEU A 134 -25.36 -9.24 15.29
CA LEU A 134 -26.58 -10.03 15.07
C LEU A 134 -27.62 -9.78 16.18
N ALA A 135 -28.81 -9.26 15.88
CA ALA A 135 -29.83 -9.04 16.93
C ALA A 135 -30.30 -10.36 17.56
N ASN A 136 -30.30 -10.44 18.89
CA ASN A 136 -30.79 -11.58 19.68
C ASN A 136 -32.10 -11.25 20.44
N SER A 137 -32.56 -10.00 20.37
CA SER A 137 -33.79 -9.51 21.02
C SER A 137 -34.48 -8.48 20.12
N PRO A 138 -35.82 -8.33 20.17
CA PRO A 138 -36.55 -7.29 19.44
C PRO A 138 -36.12 -5.85 19.77
N THR A 139 -35.45 -5.65 20.90
CA THR A 139 -34.92 -4.34 21.33
C THR A 139 -33.52 -4.04 20.78
N GLU A 140 -32.84 -5.02 20.19
CA GLU A 140 -31.51 -4.85 19.61
C GLU A 140 -31.61 -4.44 18.14
N VAL A 141 -31.00 -3.31 17.79
CA VAL A 141 -30.86 -2.87 16.40
C VAL A 141 -29.51 -3.38 15.88
N PRO A 142 -29.48 -4.20 14.82
CA PRO A 142 -28.21 -4.63 14.22
C PRO A 142 -27.48 -3.42 13.65
N ARG A 143 -26.18 -3.35 13.93
CA ARG A 143 -25.29 -2.32 13.38
C ARG A 143 -24.14 -2.95 12.64
N THR A 144 -23.77 -2.32 11.54
CA THR A 144 -22.70 -2.80 10.67
C THR A 144 -21.63 -1.73 10.55
N ILE A 145 -20.39 -2.12 10.80
CA ILE A 145 -19.22 -1.31 10.46
C ILE A 145 -18.49 -1.93 9.28
N GLU A 146 -17.93 -1.08 8.44
CA GLU A 146 -17.05 -1.47 7.35
C GLU A 146 -15.74 -0.72 7.49
N ALA A 147 -14.63 -1.46 7.47
CA ALA A 147 -13.30 -0.91 7.57
C ALA A 147 -12.44 -1.38 6.41
N HIS A 148 -11.63 -0.47 5.89
CA HIS A 148 -10.61 -0.79 4.90
C HIS A 148 -9.26 -0.91 5.60
N LEU A 149 -8.66 -2.09 5.53
CA LEU A 149 -7.33 -2.35 6.06
C LEU A 149 -6.30 -2.34 4.94
N GLY A 150 -5.13 -1.81 5.23
CA GLY A 150 -4.01 -1.81 4.30
C GLY A 150 -2.68 -1.86 5.01
N ARG A 151 -1.64 -2.18 4.26
CA ARG A 151 -0.24 -2.00 4.67
C ARG A 151 0.39 -1.00 3.71
N PRO A 152 1.27 -0.11 4.20
CA PRO A 152 2.19 0.62 3.35
C PRO A 152 2.83 -0.28 2.29
N ALA A 153 2.84 0.14 1.04
CA ALA A 153 3.55 -0.55 -0.02
C ALA A 153 4.99 -0.02 -0.12
N PHE A 154 5.91 -0.81 -0.69
CA PHE A 154 7.23 -0.27 -1.10
C PHE A 154 7.07 0.94 -2.03
N SER A 155 5.99 0.96 -2.81
CA SER A 155 5.65 2.05 -3.71
C SER A 155 5.21 3.35 -3.03
N GLU A 156 5.07 3.38 -1.69
CA GLU A 156 4.76 4.61 -0.94
C GLU A 156 5.95 5.60 -0.92
N TYR A 157 7.16 5.07 -1.09
CA TYR A 157 8.38 5.86 -1.01
C TYR A 157 8.80 6.33 -2.40
N ILE A 158 9.04 7.63 -2.59
CA ILE A 158 9.71 8.09 -3.82
C ILE A 158 11.10 7.45 -3.94
N LEU A 159 11.75 7.26 -2.78
CA LEU A 159 13.03 6.61 -2.65
C LEU A 159 13.11 5.81 -1.34
N LEU A 160 13.32 4.51 -1.46
CA LEU A 160 13.58 3.60 -0.35
C LEU A 160 14.88 2.85 -0.61
N VAL A 161 15.85 2.93 0.31
CA VAL A 161 17.15 2.28 0.19
C VAL A 161 17.60 1.57 1.46
N ASP A 162 18.37 0.49 1.33
CA ASP A 162 19.01 -0.14 2.50
C ASP A 162 20.35 0.55 2.84
N GLU A 163 21.05 1.04 1.83
CA GLU A 163 22.33 1.77 1.96
C GLU A 163 22.20 3.27 2.22
N GLN A 164 23.36 3.93 2.39
CA GLN A 164 23.42 5.40 2.50
C GLN A 164 23.12 6.07 1.15
N VAL A 165 22.43 7.21 1.15
CA VAL A 165 22.13 7.93 -0.10
C VAL A 165 22.39 9.43 0.00
N TYR A 166 22.81 10.00 -1.13
CA TYR A 166 22.98 11.43 -1.30
C TYR A 166 21.88 11.99 -2.22
N ILE A 167 21.03 12.84 -1.65
CA ILE A 167 20.00 13.61 -2.35
C ILE A 167 20.55 15.03 -2.57
N GLY A 168 21.40 15.16 -3.58
CA GLY A 168 21.95 16.44 -4.03
C GLY A 168 20.99 17.20 -4.92
N GLY A 169 21.24 18.49 -5.14
CA GLY A 169 20.41 19.39 -5.94
C GLY A 169 20.45 20.78 -5.31
N PRO A 170 20.04 21.83 -6.04
CA PRO A 170 19.96 23.16 -5.44
C PRO A 170 18.89 23.16 -4.33
N ALA A 171 19.08 24.02 -3.33
CA ALA A 171 18.23 24.03 -2.13
C ALA A 171 16.75 24.31 -2.43
N ASP A 172 16.46 24.99 -3.54
CA ASP A 172 15.12 25.36 -4.02
C ASP A 172 14.39 24.25 -4.79
N ARG A 173 15.06 23.13 -5.14
CA ARG A 173 14.40 21.97 -5.75
C ARG A 173 13.29 21.47 -4.82
N VAL A 174 12.15 21.05 -5.37
CA VAL A 174 11.10 20.38 -4.58
C VAL A 174 11.36 18.88 -4.54
N TRP A 175 11.35 18.29 -3.35
CA TRP A 175 11.44 16.85 -3.14
C TRP A 175 10.06 16.28 -2.79
N HIS A 176 9.52 15.46 -3.70
CA HIS A 176 8.07 15.22 -3.83
C HIS A 176 7.50 14.03 -3.06
N GLY A 177 8.25 13.33 -2.21
CA GLY A 177 7.67 12.17 -1.55
C GLY A 177 8.49 11.57 -0.43
N LYS A 178 7.83 10.67 0.30
CA LYS A 178 8.40 9.93 1.42
C LYS A 178 9.70 9.25 1.04
N THR A 179 10.72 9.41 1.88
CA THR A 179 12.04 8.81 1.65
C THR A 179 12.49 8.03 2.86
N HIS A 180 13.18 6.92 2.64
CA HIS A 180 13.76 6.12 3.71
C HIS A 180 15.10 5.52 3.35
N SER A 181 16.03 5.50 4.33
CA SER A 181 17.27 4.73 4.26
C SER A 181 17.46 3.90 5.53
N ASN A 182 17.90 2.65 5.40
CA ASN A 182 18.30 1.86 6.57
C ASN A 182 19.71 2.22 7.10
N THR A 183 20.47 3.05 6.39
CA THR A 183 21.85 3.40 6.77
C THR A 183 22.04 4.90 7.04
N GLY A 184 21.72 5.78 6.09
CA GLY A 184 22.04 7.21 6.21
C GLY A 184 21.58 8.06 5.03
N ILE A 185 21.20 9.31 5.29
CA ILE A 185 20.76 10.25 4.26
C ILE A 185 21.53 11.56 4.39
N ARG A 186 22.18 11.95 3.29
CA ARG A 186 22.64 13.32 3.07
C ARG A 186 21.67 14.00 2.11
N ILE A 187 21.01 15.07 2.52
CA ILE A 187 20.03 15.79 1.68
C ILE A 187 20.30 17.29 1.71
N GLU A 188 20.44 17.92 0.54
CA GLU A 188 20.74 19.36 0.42
C GLU A 188 19.52 20.19 -0.01
N THR A 189 18.35 19.55 -0.12
CA THR A 189 17.12 20.16 -0.59
C THR A 189 16.27 20.70 0.56
N ALA A 190 15.86 21.97 0.49
CA ALA A 190 15.06 22.62 1.54
C ALA A 190 13.55 22.44 1.34
N ASN A 191 13.07 22.38 0.10
CA ASN A 191 11.64 22.22 -0.19
C ASN A 191 11.24 20.74 -0.15
N ILE A 192 11.01 20.22 1.05
CA ILE A 192 10.57 18.85 1.33
C ILE A 192 9.05 18.87 1.57
N ILE A 193 8.30 17.99 0.89
CA ILE A 193 6.84 17.92 1.03
C ILE A 193 6.35 16.75 1.88
N ASP A 194 7.24 15.80 2.23
CA ASP A 194 6.89 14.58 2.96
C ASP A 194 8.09 14.07 3.80
N SER A 195 7.85 13.13 4.70
CA SER A 195 8.81 12.61 5.67
C SER A 195 10.07 12.00 5.02
N ILE A 196 11.23 12.32 5.61
CA ILE A 196 12.52 11.72 5.31
C ILE A 196 12.93 10.93 6.55
N ASN A 197 13.09 9.63 6.38
CA ASN A 197 13.25 8.68 7.47
C ASN A 197 14.61 7.99 7.38
N CYS A 198 15.27 7.77 8.52
CA CYS A 198 16.47 6.95 8.57
C CYS A 198 16.42 5.99 9.75
N ALA A 199 16.78 4.73 9.51
CA ALA A 199 16.74 3.72 10.56
C ALA A 199 17.79 3.96 11.65
N ARG A 200 18.97 4.49 11.26
CA ARG A 200 20.08 4.71 12.19
C ARG A 200 20.02 6.08 12.82
N SER A 201 20.45 6.16 14.08
CA SER A 201 20.67 7.44 14.76
C SER A 201 21.91 8.17 14.22
N THR A 202 22.97 7.42 13.86
CA THR A 202 24.20 7.90 13.24
C THR A 202 24.77 6.88 12.25
N TYR A 203 25.61 7.34 11.31
CA TYR A 203 26.33 6.49 10.38
C TYR A 203 27.67 7.11 9.96
N GLU A 204 28.60 6.28 9.50
CA GLU A 204 29.88 6.74 8.93
C GLU A 204 29.67 7.10 7.46
N TYR A 205 29.66 8.40 7.14
CA TYR A 205 29.44 8.89 5.78
C TYR A 205 30.65 8.70 4.87
N THR A 206 31.83 9.00 5.43
CA THR A 206 33.15 8.75 4.85
C THR A 206 34.06 8.27 5.96
N SER A 207 35.15 7.57 5.61
CA SER A 207 36.12 7.05 6.58
C SER A 207 36.48 8.06 7.67
N GLY A 208 36.19 7.74 8.93
CA GLY A 208 36.45 8.57 10.11
C GLY A 208 35.50 9.77 10.31
N ASN A 209 34.41 9.86 9.54
CA ASN A 209 33.43 10.95 9.62
C ASN A 209 32.03 10.43 9.91
N THR A 210 31.65 10.45 11.19
CA THR A 210 30.30 10.07 11.63
C THR A 210 29.35 11.25 11.55
N LYS A 211 28.17 11.00 10.99
CA LYS A 211 27.06 11.95 10.86
C LYS A 211 25.80 11.41 11.51
N PRO A 212 24.85 12.29 11.88
CA PRO A 212 23.50 11.86 12.22
C PRO A 212 22.85 11.08 11.07
N GLY A 213 21.85 10.24 11.37
CA GLY A 213 21.13 9.42 10.39
C GLY A 213 20.61 10.22 9.20
N ILE A 214 20.20 11.47 9.42
CA ILE A 214 19.90 12.44 8.37
C ILE A 214 20.67 13.73 8.65
N TRP A 215 21.36 14.25 7.64
CA TRP A 215 22.09 15.51 7.74
C TRP A 215 22.19 16.23 6.39
N SER A 216 22.70 17.45 6.45
CA SER A 216 22.95 18.32 5.30
C SER A 216 24.23 19.10 5.53
N GLN A 217 24.97 19.38 4.46
CA GLN A 217 26.11 20.29 4.49
C GLN A 217 25.67 21.74 4.28
N ASP A 218 24.67 21.96 3.44
CA ASP A 218 24.36 23.27 2.88
C ASP A 218 23.13 23.93 3.53
N LEU A 219 22.27 23.15 4.22
CA LEU A 219 21.07 23.66 4.86
C LEU A 219 21.33 24.25 6.25
N PRO A 220 20.85 25.47 6.54
CA PRO A 220 20.93 26.09 7.87
C PRO A 220 20.41 25.20 8.99
N SER A 221 20.94 25.38 10.20
CA SER A 221 20.52 24.63 11.40
C SER A 221 19.03 24.78 11.70
N ASN A 222 18.46 25.94 11.43
CA ASN A 222 17.05 26.29 11.64
C ASN A 222 16.15 26.08 10.39
N SER A 223 16.62 25.35 9.37
CA SER A 223 15.81 25.08 8.18
C SER A 223 14.50 24.37 8.58
N PRO A 224 13.31 24.89 8.19
CA PRO A 224 12.03 24.23 8.44
C PRO A 224 11.97 22.81 7.86
N SER A 225 12.74 22.53 6.80
CA SER A 225 12.84 21.22 6.17
C SER A 225 13.23 20.09 7.14
N LYS A 226 13.97 20.42 8.21
CA LYS A 226 14.42 19.46 9.22
C LYS A 226 13.29 18.92 10.10
N THR A 227 12.11 19.56 10.11
CA THR A 227 10.93 19.04 10.81
C THR A 227 10.37 17.76 10.19
N TYR A 228 10.67 17.52 8.90
CA TYR A 228 10.33 16.28 8.19
C TYR A 228 11.37 15.16 8.39
N TRP A 229 12.46 15.42 9.12
CA TRP A 229 13.52 14.44 9.33
C TRP A 229 13.25 13.61 10.58
N HIS A 230 13.08 12.30 10.40
CA HIS A 230 12.83 11.37 11.49
C HIS A 230 13.89 10.28 11.54
N PHE A 231 14.68 10.28 12.62
CA PHE A 231 15.69 9.26 12.86
C PHE A 231 16.07 9.23 14.35
N PRO A 232 16.30 8.04 14.93
CA PRO A 232 16.13 6.72 14.32
C PRO A 232 14.64 6.34 14.18
N VAL A 233 14.32 5.54 13.16
CA VAL A 233 13.02 4.83 13.00
C VAL A 233 13.27 3.32 12.78
N PRO A 234 12.26 2.45 12.81
CA PRO A 234 12.45 1.04 12.45
C PRO A 234 13.00 0.87 11.02
N GLN A 235 13.88 -0.12 10.83
CA GLN A 235 14.38 -0.48 9.50
C GLN A 235 13.29 -1.16 8.65
N ILE A 236 13.43 -1.06 7.32
CA ILE A 236 12.55 -1.71 6.35
C ILE A 236 13.29 -2.90 5.74
N ASP A 237 12.78 -4.10 5.96
CA ASP A 237 13.40 -5.33 5.49
C ASP A 237 13.08 -5.60 4.00
N PHE A 238 14.11 -5.65 3.15
CA PHE A 238 14.00 -6.00 1.73
C PHE A 238 13.83 -7.51 1.49
N ASP A 239 14.22 -8.36 2.43
CA ASP A 239 14.12 -9.81 2.29
C ASP A 239 12.67 -10.31 2.28
N ILE A 240 11.72 -9.49 2.75
CA ILE A 240 10.27 -9.77 2.67
C ILE A 240 9.81 -10.08 1.23
N VAL A 241 10.44 -9.45 0.24
CA VAL A 241 10.16 -9.65 -1.19
C VAL A 241 10.48 -11.09 -1.64
N THR A 242 11.36 -11.82 -0.92
CA THR A 242 11.71 -13.22 -1.27
C THR A 242 10.48 -14.10 -1.21
N SER A 243 9.66 -13.95 -0.17
CA SER A 243 8.44 -14.73 0.01
C SER A 243 7.36 -14.37 -1.03
N ASP A 244 7.39 -13.13 -1.55
CA ASP A 244 6.45 -12.67 -2.56
C ASP A 244 6.69 -13.29 -3.92
N PHE A 245 7.92 -13.70 -4.30
CA PHE A 245 8.15 -14.27 -5.62
C PHE A 245 7.40 -15.59 -5.86
N ALA A 246 7.33 -16.47 -4.86
CA ALA A 246 6.53 -17.70 -4.94
C ALA A 246 5.04 -17.40 -5.14
N ARG A 247 4.53 -16.39 -4.43
CA ARG A 247 3.14 -15.92 -4.52
C ARG A 247 2.85 -15.24 -5.86
N LEU A 248 3.75 -14.40 -6.36
CA LEU A 248 3.59 -13.72 -7.65
C LEU A 248 3.61 -14.72 -8.81
N SER A 249 4.43 -15.76 -8.72
CA SER A 249 4.44 -16.86 -9.69
C SER A 249 3.11 -17.62 -9.72
N SER A 250 2.50 -17.92 -8.56
CA SER A 250 1.20 -18.58 -8.51
C SER A 250 0.03 -17.68 -8.98
N LEU A 251 0.18 -16.36 -8.84
CA LEU A 251 -0.78 -15.36 -9.33
C LEU A 251 -0.68 -15.10 -10.83
N ALA A 252 0.38 -15.55 -11.50
CA ALA A 252 0.58 -15.44 -12.94
C ALA A 252 0.10 -16.73 -13.65
N PRO A 253 -1.15 -16.80 -14.15
CA PRO A 253 -1.65 -18.03 -14.78
C PRO A 253 -1.09 -18.22 -16.20
N GLY A 254 -0.83 -19.48 -16.57
CA GLY A 254 -0.56 -19.90 -17.95
C GLY A 254 0.54 -19.08 -18.63
N GLU A 255 0.21 -18.41 -19.74
CA GLU A 255 1.17 -17.65 -20.56
C GLU A 255 1.70 -16.35 -19.91
N ALA A 256 1.23 -16.00 -18.70
CA ALA A 256 1.79 -14.91 -17.89
C ALA A 256 2.95 -15.36 -17.00
N ASN A 257 3.16 -16.68 -16.84
CA ASN A 257 4.32 -17.24 -16.15
C ASN A 257 5.36 -17.69 -17.18
N LEU A 258 6.31 -16.81 -17.48
CA LEU A 258 7.34 -17.04 -18.49
C LEU A 258 8.47 -17.91 -17.92
N PRO A 259 8.82 -19.03 -18.57
CA PRO A 259 9.79 -19.99 -18.05
C PRO A 259 11.24 -19.51 -18.22
N TYR A 260 12.15 -20.15 -17.50
CA TYR A 260 13.59 -20.00 -17.72
C TYR A 260 13.96 -20.49 -19.13
N VAL A 261 14.68 -19.66 -19.90
CA VAL A 261 15.10 -19.94 -21.28
C VAL A 261 16.62 -19.90 -21.48
N GLY A 262 17.38 -19.46 -20.47
CA GLY A 262 18.84 -19.37 -20.48
C GLY A 262 19.57 -20.63 -20.96
N GLY A 263 19.05 -21.82 -20.62
CA GLY A 263 19.64 -23.11 -21.04
C GLY A 263 19.56 -23.38 -22.55
N GLY A 264 18.74 -22.63 -23.29
CA GLY A 264 18.54 -22.78 -24.74
C GLY A 264 19.36 -21.81 -25.60
N GLY A 265 20.30 -21.05 -25.02
CA GLY A 265 21.07 -20.02 -25.73
C GLY A 265 20.37 -18.66 -25.84
N PHE A 266 19.26 -18.47 -25.12
CA PHE A 266 18.61 -17.18 -24.95
C PHE A 266 19.11 -16.50 -23.67
N LEU A 267 18.95 -15.20 -23.57
CA LEU A 267 19.33 -14.44 -22.37
C LEU A 267 18.16 -14.19 -21.41
N GLY A 268 16.93 -14.41 -21.86
CA GLY A 268 15.71 -14.16 -21.10
C GLY A 268 14.59 -13.67 -22.00
N TRP A 269 13.72 -12.82 -21.47
CA TRP A 269 12.49 -12.37 -22.13
C TRP A 269 12.46 -10.87 -22.37
N TYR A 270 12.12 -10.49 -23.59
CA TYR A 270 11.72 -9.14 -23.94
C TYR A 270 10.20 -9.01 -23.80
N ILE A 271 9.75 -7.99 -23.09
CA ILE A 271 8.33 -7.68 -22.86
C ILE A 271 8.04 -6.29 -23.42
N LYS A 272 7.12 -6.23 -24.37
CA LYS A 272 6.59 -4.97 -24.88
C LYS A 272 5.21 -4.73 -24.32
N LEU A 273 5.07 -3.75 -23.43
CA LEU A 273 3.78 -3.30 -22.95
C LEU A 273 3.11 -2.43 -24.02
N LEU A 274 1.81 -2.58 -24.18
CA LEU A 274 1.00 -1.92 -25.19
C LEU A 274 -0.19 -1.18 -24.54
N PRO A 275 -0.74 -0.14 -25.19
CA PRO A 275 -2.00 0.47 -24.77
C PRO A 275 -3.15 -0.54 -24.63
N ASN A 276 -4.20 -0.14 -23.92
CA ASN A 276 -5.41 -0.94 -23.72
C ASN A 276 -5.18 -2.28 -23.00
N LYS A 277 -4.29 -2.31 -22.00
CA LYS A 277 -4.01 -3.47 -21.15
C LYS A 277 -3.55 -4.70 -21.96
N ARG A 278 -2.61 -4.50 -22.89
CA ARG A 278 -2.05 -5.57 -23.72
C ARG A 278 -0.54 -5.64 -23.65
N TYR A 279 0.03 -6.79 -23.95
CA TYR A 279 1.48 -6.97 -24.02
C TYR A 279 1.87 -8.01 -25.07
N GLN A 280 3.13 -7.97 -25.51
CA GLN A 280 3.76 -8.97 -26.35
C GLN A 280 5.07 -9.43 -25.70
N VAL A 281 5.51 -10.64 -26.03
CA VAL A 281 6.78 -11.18 -25.54
C VAL A 281 7.62 -11.73 -26.68
N ALA A 282 8.92 -11.72 -26.51
CA ALA A 282 9.90 -12.41 -27.37
C ALA A 282 11.06 -12.93 -26.50
N ARG A 283 11.80 -13.92 -26.99
CA ARG A 283 13.06 -14.33 -26.35
C ARG A 283 14.19 -13.41 -26.81
N VAL A 284 15.09 -13.07 -25.90
CA VAL A 284 16.30 -12.30 -26.19
C VAL A 284 17.39 -13.24 -26.67
N THR A 285 17.94 -13.00 -27.85
CA THR A 285 18.95 -13.86 -28.49
C THR A 285 20.36 -13.35 -28.28
N ALA A 286 20.55 -12.02 -28.16
CA ALA A 286 21.83 -11.42 -27.87
C ALA A 286 21.67 -10.01 -27.28
N GLU A 287 22.57 -9.63 -26.39
CA GLU A 287 22.75 -8.28 -25.88
C GLU A 287 24.22 -7.92 -25.98
N THR A 288 24.53 -6.68 -26.32
CA THR A 288 25.89 -6.14 -26.23
C THR A 288 25.79 -4.73 -25.68
N GLU A 289 26.36 -4.49 -24.51
CA GLU A 289 26.59 -3.14 -23.99
C GLU A 289 28.01 -2.73 -24.39
N ASN A 290 28.18 -1.53 -24.96
CA ASN A 290 29.49 -1.07 -25.40
C ASN A 290 29.69 0.43 -25.13
N ARG A 291 30.96 0.82 -25.03
CA ARG A 291 31.33 2.23 -24.97
C ARG A 291 30.88 2.95 -26.24
N SER A 292 30.20 4.08 -26.08
CA SER A 292 30.03 5.22 -27.02
C SER A 292 30.11 4.94 -28.54
N THR A 293 29.63 3.80 -29.04
CA THR A 293 29.69 3.48 -30.47
C THR A 293 28.33 3.79 -31.05
N TRP A 294 28.25 4.91 -31.76
CA TRP A 294 27.09 5.19 -32.59
C TRP A 294 27.14 4.30 -33.82
N ASN A 295 26.10 3.51 -34.05
CA ASN A 295 25.87 2.78 -35.27
C ASN A 295 24.85 3.53 -36.14
N PRO A 296 25.30 4.25 -37.20
CA PRO A 296 24.40 4.99 -38.07
C PRO A 296 23.46 4.10 -38.89
N ALA A 297 23.77 2.82 -39.07
CA ALA A 297 22.92 1.91 -39.84
C ALA A 297 21.69 1.43 -39.05
N THR A 298 21.80 1.36 -37.72
CA THR A 298 20.74 0.84 -36.85
C THR A 298 20.19 1.88 -35.88
N ASN A 299 20.72 3.11 -35.92
CA ASN A 299 20.45 4.17 -34.94
C ASN A 299 20.71 3.74 -33.49
N ASP A 300 21.70 2.87 -33.29
CA ASP A 300 22.04 2.36 -31.97
C ASP A 300 23.18 3.16 -31.35
N TYR A 301 23.06 3.52 -30.08
CA TYR A 301 24.09 4.22 -29.32
C TYR A 301 24.40 3.45 -28.04
N GLY A 302 25.64 3.02 -27.81
CA GLY A 302 26.04 2.40 -26.54
C GLY A 302 25.75 0.88 -26.44
N GLY A 303 25.35 0.23 -27.52
CA GLY A 303 25.13 -1.21 -27.55
C GLY A 303 24.06 -1.66 -28.53
N THR A 304 23.72 -2.95 -28.51
CA THR A 304 22.66 -3.56 -29.30
C THR A 304 21.87 -4.58 -28.49
N LEU A 305 20.61 -4.78 -28.89
CA LEU A 305 19.73 -5.83 -28.37
C LEU A 305 19.11 -6.57 -29.56
N SER A 306 19.14 -7.89 -29.52
CA SER A 306 18.55 -8.77 -30.53
C SER A 306 17.49 -9.66 -29.90
N ILE A 307 16.33 -9.72 -30.54
CA ILE A 307 15.18 -10.48 -30.08
C ILE A 307 14.62 -11.33 -31.21
N GLU A 308 13.89 -12.38 -30.86
CA GLU A 308 13.04 -13.09 -31.80
C GLU A 308 11.83 -12.24 -32.24
N SER A 309 11.03 -12.78 -33.17
CA SER A 309 9.75 -12.16 -33.53
C SER A 309 8.82 -12.10 -32.32
N LEU A 310 8.16 -10.96 -32.14
CA LEU A 310 7.17 -10.77 -31.07
C LEU A 310 6.00 -11.73 -31.23
N SER A 311 5.51 -12.23 -30.09
CA SER A 311 4.29 -13.01 -30.01
C SER A 311 3.07 -12.23 -30.52
N ALA A 312 1.95 -12.92 -30.73
CA ALA A 312 0.66 -12.26 -30.78
C ALA A 312 0.42 -11.46 -29.48
N ALA A 313 -0.31 -10.35 -29.57
CA ALA A 313 -0.62 -9.52 -28.41
C ALA A 313 -1.57 -10.26 -27.45
N ARG A 314 -1.23 -10.27 -26.17
CA ARG A 314 -1.99 -10.87 -25.07
C ARG A 314 -2.67 -9.77 -24.26
N ASN A 315 -3.75 -10.09 -23.57
CA ASN A 315 -4.35 -9.19 -22.58
C ASN A 315 -3.59 -9.30 -21.26
N TYR A 316 -3.58 -8.24 -20.46
CA TYR A 316 -3.07 -8.31 -19.09
C TYR A 316 -3.75 -9.46 -18.33
N PRO A 317 -3.00 -10.24 -17.55
CA PRO A 317 -3.55 -11.36 -16.80
C PRO A 317 -4.59 -10.85 -15.76
N PRO A 318 -5.60 -11.67 -15.38
CA PRO A 318 -6.66 -11.24 -14.48
C PRO A 318 -6.17 -10.70 -13.12
N ASN A 319 -5.12 -11.31 -12.55
CA ASN A 319 -4.51 -10.87 -11.30
C ASN A 319 -3.54 -9.69 -11.49
N GLY A 320 -3.32 -9.24 -12.73
CA GLY A 320 -2.40 -8.15 -13.04
C GLY A 320 -0.93 -8.48 -12.74
N VAL A 321 -0.53 -9.76 -12.79
CA VAL A 321 0.85 -10.21 -12.56
C VAL A 321 1.41 -10.98 -13.76
N ILE A 322 2.54 -10.52 -14.29
CA ILE A 322 3.42 -11.31 -15.16
C ILE A 322 4.63 -11.73 -14.32
N TYR A 323 4.92 -13.02 -14.30
CA TYR A 323 6.08 -13.57 -13.59
C TYR A 323 7.07 -14.14 -14.60
N VAL A 324 8.36 -13.86 -14.43
CA VAL A 324 9.43 -14.30 -15.31
C VAL A 324 10.52 -15.01 -14.52
N ASN A 325 10.80 -16.25 -14.90
CA ASN A 325 11.82 -17.12 -14.30
C ASN A 325 13.24 -16.84 -14.85
N ASP A 326 13.45 -15.66 -15.44
CA ASP A 326 14.66 -15.28 -16.17
C ASP A 326 14.79 -13.75 -16.22
N ASP A 327 15.88 -13.24 -16.80
CA ASP A 327 16.09 -11.80 -17.01
C ASP A 327 15.04 -11.21 -17.97
N VAL A 328 14.73 -9.92 -17.76
CA VAL A 328 13.68 -9.21 -18.52
C VAL A 328 14.25 -7.97 -19.19
N TRP A 329 13.80 -7.70 -20.42
CA TRP A 329 13.99 -6.43 -21.11
C TRP A 329 12.62 -5.83 -21.39
N ILE A 330 12.34 -4.60 -20.93
CA ILE A 330 10.98 -4.06 -20.93
C ILE A 330 10.90 -2.62 -21.41
N GLU A 331 9.83 -2.32 -22.16
CA GLU A 331 9.42 -0.99 -22.60
C GLU A 331 7.90 -0.94 -22.83
N GLY A 332 7.33 0.26 -22.95
CA GLY A 332 5.97 0.46 -23.47
C GLY A 332 5.43 1.85 -23.21
N THR A 333 4.69 2.41 -24.17
CA THR A 333 4.21 3.81 -24.10
C THR A 333 2.69 3.89 -24.17
N GLY A 334 2.11 4.91 -23.54
CA GLY A 334 0.65 5.12 -23.52
C GLY A 334 -0.09 3.98 -22.80
N LEU A 335 0.46 3.51 -21.68
CA LEU A 335 -0.02 2.35 -20.95
C LEU A 335 -1.30 2.66 -20.16
N HIS A 336 -2.18 1.68 -20.11
CA HIS A 336 -3.45 1.75 -19.39
C HIS A 336 -3.56 0.61 -18.40
N GLY A 337 -4.26 0.84 -17.29
CA GLY A 337 -4.50 -0.18 -16.28
C GLY A 337 -3.26 -0.53 -15.46
N ARG A 338 -3.40 -1.56 -14.64
CA ARG A 338 -2.47 -1.88 -13.57
C ARG A 338 -1.80 -3.22 -13.85
N LEU A 339 -0.48 -3.30 -13.68
CA LEU A 339 0.31 -4.50 -13.96
C LEU A 339 1.56 -4.53 -13.10
N THR A 340 1.87 -5.69 -12.54
CA THR A 340 3.14 -5.99 -11.89
C THR A 340 3.90 -7.01 -12.73
N VAL A 341 5.14 -6.69 -13.10
CA VAL A 341 6.08 -7.60 -13.75
C VAL A 341 7.15 -7.95 -12.73
N ALA A 342 7.22 -9.22 -12.35
CA ALA A 342 8.21 -9.72 -11.41
C ALA A 342 9.16 -10.69 -12.09
N SER A 343 10.46 -10.53 -11.84
CA SER A 343 11.51 -11.41 -12.36
C SER A 343 12.31 -11.99 -11.20
N SER A 344 12.40 -13.32 -11.13
CA SER A 344 13.21 -14.04 -10.15
C SER A 344 13.56 -15.44 -10.65
N GLY A 345 14.83 -15.82 -10.51
CA GLY A 345 15.31 -17.16 -10.84
C GLY A 345 15.10 -18.18 -9.70
N GLN A 346 14.51 -17.77 -8.58
CA GLN A 346 14.36 -18.62 -7.38
C GLN A 346 13.54 -19.87 -7.63
N LEU A 347 12.58 -19.83 -8.55
CA LEU A 347 11.66 -20.92 -8.82
C LEU A 347 12.09 -21.79 -10.01
N ASN A 348 13.29 -21.55 -10.57
CA ASN A 348 13.79 -22.31 -11.71
C ASN A 348 13.87 -23.81 -11.40
N PRO A 349 13.52 -24.69 -12.36
CA PRO A 349 13.49 -26.13 -12.14
C PRO A 349 14.87 -26.69 -11.75
N SER A 350 14.89 -27.89 -11.16
CA SER A 350 16.15 -28.58 -10.84
C SER A 350 16.99 -28.75 -12.11
N GLY A 351 18.28 -28.39 -12.03
CA GLY A 351 19.21 -28.39 -13.17
C GLY A 351 19.33 -27.07 -13.92
N ALA A 352 18.45 -26.08 -13.66
CA ALA A 352 18.62 -24.70 -14.13
C ALA A 352 19.28 -23.83 -13.04
N PRO A 353 20.14 -22.85 -13.42
CA PRO A 353 20.66 -21.85 -12.50
C PRO A 353 19.54 -21.09 -11.78
N ARG A 354 19.70 -20.87 -10.47
CA ARG A 354 18.80 -20.04 -9.65
C ARG A 354 19.42 -18.68 -9.36
N ASN A 355 20.00 -18.08 -10.39
CA ASN A 355 20.67 -16.80 -10.29
C ASN A 355 19.63 -15.69 -10.03
N ALA A 356 20.04 -14.66 -9.31
CA ALA A 356 19.19 -13.50 -9.11
C ALA A 356 19.07 -12.74 -10.44
N THR A 357 17.82 -12.52 -10.88
CA THR A 357 17.53 -11.97 -12.21
C THR A 357 17.36 -10.46 -12.17
N THR A 358 17.53 -9.84 -13.34
CA THR A 358 17.54 -8.39 -13.56
C THR A 358 16.40 -7.99 -14.49
N ILE A 359 15.77 -6.85 -14.22
CA ILE A 359 14.87 -6.19 -15.16
C ILE A 359 15.61 -5.02 -15.81
N SER A 360 15.73 -5.06 -17.14
CA SER A 360 16.36 -4.05 -17.97
C SER A 360 15.30 -3.15 -18.59
N VAL A 361 15.23 -1.89 -18.18
CA VAL A 361 14.36 -0.89 -18.81
C VAL A 361 15.05 -0.38 -20.06
N VAL A 362 14.64 -0.91 -21.20
CA VAL A 362 15.31 -0.63 -22.49
C VAL A 362 14.77 0.58 -23.20
N GLY A 363 13.53 0.99 -22.91
CA GLY A 363 12.86 2.11 -23.56
C GLY A 363 11.88 2.78 -22.60
N ASP A 364 11.16 3.78 -23.12
CA ASP A 364 10.19 4.53 -22.32
C ASP A 364 9.13 3.60 -21.72
N ILE A 365 8.74 3.85 -20.47
CA ILE A 365 7.57 3.28 -19.81
C ILE A 365 6.67 4.47 -19.46
N THR A 366 5.58 4.71 -20.18
CA THR A 366 4.74 5.90 -19.95
C THR A 366 3.27 5.56 -19.80
N TYR A 367 2.61 6.20 -18.85
CA TYR A 367 1.16 6.10 -18.69
C TYR A 367 0.45 6.93 -19.76
N ALA A 368 -0.74 6.47 -20.17
CA ALA A 368 -1.61 7.27 -21.03
C ALA A 368 -2.12 8.53 -20.31
N ALA A 369 -2.33 8.44 -18.99
CA ALA A 369 -2.69 9.54 -18.12
C ALA A 369 -2.10 9.32 -16.72
N LYS A 370 -1.67 10.40 -16.07
CA LYS A 370 -1.14 10.41 -14.68
C LYS A 370 -2.27 10.75 -13.69
N ASP A 371 -3.38 10.03 -13.78
CA ASP A 371 -4.64 10.24 -13.05
C ASP A 371 -5.02 9.06 -12.13
N GLY A 372 -4.09 8.12 -11.93
CA GLY A 372 -4.29 6.93 -11.12
C GLY A 372 -4.96 5.76 -11.85
N SER A 373 -5.34 5.92 -13.11
CA SER A 373 -5.93 4.83 -13.93
C SER A 373 -4.91 3.78 -14.38
N ALA A 374 -3.61 4.11 -14.34
CA ALA A 374 -2.51 3.22 -14.68
C ALA A 374 -1.50 3.12 -13.53
N ALA A 375 -0.97 1.92 -13.32
CA ALA A 375 0.11 1.67 -12.35
C ALA A 375 0.95 0.47 -12.79
N ILE A 376 2.20 0.72 -13.17
CA ILE A 376 3.14 -0.34 -13.56
C ILE A 376 4.14 -0.57 -12.43
N GLY A 377 4.25 -1.83 -11.98
CA GLY A 377 5.21 -2.27 -10.97
C GLY A 377 6.26 -3.19 -11.59
N LEU A 378 7.54 -2.92 -11.34
CA LEU A 378 8.65 -3.78 -11.73
C LEU A 378 9.36 -4.29 -10.48
N ILE A 379 9.48 -5.61 -10.33
CA ILE A 379 10.11 -6.25 -9.17
C ILE A 379 11.22 -7.18 -9.68
N ALA A 380 12.46 -6.77 -9.50
CA ALA A 380 13.63 -7.57 -9.84
C ALA A 380 14.23 -8.19 -8.59
N GLN A 381 14.61 -9.47 -8.68
CA GLN A 381 15.33 -10.13 -7.60
C GLN A 381 16.73 -9.52 -7.37
N ASN A 382 17.41 -9.11 -8.44
CA ASN A 382 18.71 -8.45 -8.36
C ASN A 382 18.58 -6.95 -8.62
N ASP A 383 18.70 -6.53 -9.87
CA ASP A 383 18.80 -5.14 -10.29
C ASP A 383 17.62 -4.72 -11.17
N VAL A 384 17.28 -3.43 -11.11
CA VAL A 384 16.56 -2.75 -12.20
C VAL A 384 17.58 -1.88 -12.93
N LYS A 385 18.01 -2.31 -14.12
CA LYS A 385 19.05 -1.61 -14.89
C LYS A 385 18.47 -0.83 -16.07
N ILE A 386 19.07 0.31 -16.39
CA ILE A 386 18.90 1.00 -17.67
C ILE A 386 20.18 0.76 -18.47
N PRO A 387 20.16 -0.13 -19.49
CA PRO A 387 21.34 -0.47 -20.26
C PRO A 387 21.98 0.74 -20.96
N MET A 388 23.23 0.58 -21.38
CA MET A 388 23.97 1.62 -22.13
C MET A 388 23.24 2.00 -23.43
N TYR A 389 22.57 1.06 -24.10
CA TYR A 389 21.83 1.34 -25.32
C TYR A 389 20.42 1.92 -25.13
N ALA A 390 19.96 2.02 -23.88
CA ALA A 390 18.66 2.60 -23.58
C ALA A 390 18.72 4.14 -23.66
N PRO A 391 17.71 4.82 -24.27
CA PRO A 391 16.49 4.25 -24.85
C PRO A 391 16.73 3.59 -26.21
N TRP A 392 16.42 2.30 -26.29
CA TRP A 392 16.68 1.44 -27.44
C TRP A 392 15.89 1.91 -28.66
N ARG A 393 16.59 2.05 -29.80
CA ARG A 393 16.02 2.49 -31.09
C ARG A 393 15.31 3.85 -31.06
N LYS A 394 15.50 4.66 -30.00
CA LYS A 394 14.98 6.03 -29.99
C LYS A 394 15.84 6.87 -30.94
N SER A 395 15.17 7.54 -31.87
CA SER A 395 15.83 8.32 -32.92
C SER A 395 16.79 9.35 -32.33
N CYS A 396 18.07 9.23 -32.67
CA CYS A 396 19.09 10.22 -32.37
C CYS A 396 20.16 10.22 -33.45
N THR A 397 21.13 11.12 -33.33
CA THR A 397 22.31 11.18 -34.17
C THR A 397 23.55 11.22 -33.28
N ALA A 398 24.73 10.99 -33.84
CA ALA A 398 25.98 11.16 -33.11
C ALA A 398 26.09 12.54 -32.42
N SER A 399 25.55 13.59 -33.05
CA SER A 399 25.54 14.97 -32.52
C SER A 399 24.43 15.28 -31.52
N THR A 400 23.36 14.48 -31.45
CA THR A 400 22.19 14.76 -30.60
C THR A 400 22.00 13.74 -29.48
N ARG A 401 22.89 12.77 -29.32
CA ARG A 401 22.83 11.73 -28.26
C ARG A 401 22.73 12.30 -26.84
N GLU A 402 23.35 13.45 -26.58
CA GLU A 402 23.25 14.15 -25.29
C GLU A 402 21.86 14.74 -25.02
N GLN A 403 20.96 14.72 -26.01
CA GLN A 403 19.56 15.11 -25.89
C GLN A 403 18.64 13.89 -25.77
N LEU A 404 19.16 12.66 -25.78
CA LEU A 404 18.36 11.44 -25.59
C LEU A 404 17.67 11.46 -24.23
N THR A 405 16.34 11.41 -24.24
CA THR A 405 15.53 11.36 -23.03
C THR A 405 14.93 9.97 -22.83
N LEU A 406 14.72 9.59 -21.57
CA LEU A 406 14.01 8.38 -21.17
C LEU A 406 12.98 8.77 -20.10
N GLU A 407 11.75 8.29 -20.24
CA GLU A 407 10.70 8.46 -19.23
C GLU A 407 10.27 7.11 -18.66
N ILE A 408 10.22 7.02 -17.33
CA ILE A 408 9.80 5.83 -16.59
C ILE A 408 8.71 6.23 -15.59
N ASP A 409 7.48 5.86 -15.93
CA ASP A 409 6.29 5.93 -15.09
C ASP A 409 6.07 4.53 -14.47
N ALA A 410 6.64 4.29 -13.28
CA ALA A 410 6.56 2.98 -12.63
C ALA A 410 6.93 3.01 -11.14
N ALA A 411 6.50 2.00 -10.39
CA ALA A 411 7.08 1.64 -9.10
C ALA A 411 8.10 0.51 -9.28
N LEU A 412 9.33 0.70 -8.78
CA LEU A 412 10.44 -0.21 -8.97
C LEU A 412 10.90 -0.82 -7.65
N ILE A 413 11.23 -2.11 -7.65
CA ILE A 413 11.95 -2.80 -6.57
C ILE A 413 13.16 -3.53 -7.17
N SER A 414 14.35 -3.20 -6.66
CA SER A 414 15.56 -4.03 -6.78
C SER A 414 15.81 -4.69 -5.42
N GLN A 415 15.44 -5.95 -5.27
CA GLN A 415 15.42 -6.61 -3.96
C GLN A 415 16.82 -6.70 -3.33
N LYS A 416 17.82 -7.13 -4.10
CA LYS A 416 19.18 -7.39 -3.60
C LYS A 416 20.23 -6.46 -4.19
N GLY A 417 19.96 -5.93 -5.37
CA GLY A 417 20.84 -5.06 -6.12
C GLY A 417 20.37 -3.62 -6.06
N LYS A 418 20.40 -2.94 -7.20
CA LYS A 418 20.09 -1.53 -7.29
C LYS A 418 19.36 -1.11 -8.56
N GLU A 419 18.69 0.02 -8.47
CA GLU A 419 18.28 0.78 -9.64
C GLU A 419 19.49 1.56 -10.18
N TYR A 420 19.92 1.27 -11.40
CA TYR A 420 21.05 1.97 -11.96
C TYR A 420 21.06 2.09 -13.47
N VAL A 421 21.88 3.03 -13.93
CA VAL A 421 22.17 3.23 -15.33
C VAL A 421 23.53 2.62 -15.66
N SER A 422 23.57 1.66 -16.58
CA SER A 422 24.83 1.11 -17.07
C SER A 422 25.65 2.20 -17.77
N TYR A 423 26.94 2.21 -17.48
CA TYR A 423 27.91 3.08 -18.12
C TYR A 423 29.28 2.40 -18.19
N ASP A 424 30.13 2.92 -19.06
CA ASP A 424 31.56 2.62 -19.10
C ASP A 424 32.34 3.90 -18.81
N SER A 425 33.06 3.92 -17.68
CA SER A 425 33.95 5.00 -17.27
C SER A 425 35.44 4.59 -17.31
N THR A 426 35.76 3.49 -17.99
CA THR A 426 37.13 3.03 -18.14
C THR A 426 37.85 3.79 -19.27
N GLY A 427 39.16 3.97 -19.13
CA GLY A 427 39.97 4.68 -20.12
C GLY A 427 39.86 6.21 -20.05
N ASN A 428 40.14 6.88 -21.19
CA ASN A 428 40.13 8.34 -21.28
C ASN A 428 38.70 8.89 -21.12
N ALA A 429 38.55 10.03 -20.44
CA ALA A 429 37.29 10.71 -20.21
C ALA A 429 36.47 10.94 -21.49
N TYR A 430 37.14 11.20 -22.63
CA TYR A 430 36.50 11.33 -23.96
C TYR A 430 35.76 10.07 -24.43
N SER A 431 36.11 8.92 -23.86
CA SER A 431 35.50 7.62 -24.18
C SER A 431 34.43 7.19 -23.18
N TRP A 432 34.19 7.97 -22.11
CA TRP A 432 33.10 7.71 -21.18
C TRP A 432 31.76 7.76 -21.91
N GLY A 433 30.85 6.87 -21.55
CA GLY A 433 29.53 6.86 -22.18
C GLY A 433 28.60 5.80 -21.62
N PRO A 434 27.34 5.81 -22.07
CA PRO A 434 26.76 6.78 -23.01
C PRO A 434 26.33 8.07 -22.30
N ARG A 435 26.42 9.20 -23.00
CA ARG A 435 25.88 10.48 -22.53
C ARG A 435 24.47 10.69 -23.04
N ARG A 436 23.55 10.96 -22.13
CA ARG A 436 22.13 11.14 -22.38
C ARG A 436 21.64 12.43 -21.72
N GLY A 437 20.51 12.93 -22.19
CA GLY A 437 19.89 14.15 -21.70
C GLY A 437 19.18 13.89 -20.37
N THR A 438 17.88 13.76 -20.43
CA THR A 438 17.02 13.75 -19.24
C THR A 438 16.43 12.37 -18.98
N LEU A 439 16.57 11.89 -17.76
CA LEU A 439 15.76 10.80 -17.21
C LEU A 439 14.61 11.38 -16.40
N THR A 440 13.38 11.21 -16.88
CA THR A 440 12.17 11.58 -16.16
C THR A 440 11.62 10.34 -15.46
N PHE A 441 11.39 10.45 -14.16
CA PHE A 441 10.89 9.37 -13.34
C PHE A 441 9.62 9.83 -12.61
N PHE A 442 8.52 9.13 -12.84
CA PHE A 442 7.24 9.35 -12.17
C PHE A 442 6.78 8.07 -11.46
N GLY A 443 6.90 8.03 -10.13
CA GLY A 443 6.56 6.83 -9.36
C GLY A 443 7.42 6.63 -8.15
N SER A 444 7.91 5.41 -7.94
CA SER A 444 8.66 4.99 -6.74
C SER A 444 9.91 4.19 -7.10
N VAL A 445 11.02 4.43 -6.38
CA VAL A 445 12.23 3.60 -6.47
C VAL A 445 12.56 3.00 -5.12
N SER A 446 12.49 1.68 -5.03
CA SER A 446 12.99 0.89 -3.92
C SER A 446 14.21 0.08 -4.38
N SER A 447 15.34 0.26 -3.71
CA SER A 447 16.64 -0.23 -4.17
C SER A 447 17.49 -0.64 -2.98
N TYR A 448 17.87 -1.91 -2.85
CA TYR A 448 18.68 -2.35 -1.72
C TYR A 448 19.99 -1.56 -1.62
N ALA A 449 20.80 -1.59 -2.68
CA ALA A 449 21.98 -0.75 -2.80
C ALA A 449 21.66 0.64 -3.34
N THR A 450 22.58 1.58 -3.14
CA THR A 450 22.41 2.99 -3.51
C THR A 450 22.19 3.14 -5.03
N PRO A 451 21.07 3.74 -5.47
CA PRO A 451 20.81 3.92 -6.89
C PRO A 451 21.69 5.00 -7.51
N TYR A 452 22.00 4.87 -8.80
CA TYR A 452 22.78 5.88 -9.52
C TYR A 452 22.37 5.97 -10.99
N ARG A 453 22.23 7.21 -11.48
CA ARG A 453 21.75 7.50 -12.85
C ARG A 453 22.76 8.21 -13.72
N ARG A 454 23.89 8.59 -13.13
CA ARG A 454 25.04 9.18 -13.80
C ARG A 454 26.29 9.08 -12.94
N THR A 455 27.43 9.23 -13.60
CA THR A 455 28.70 9.53 -12.93
C THR A 455 28.75 10.99 -12.50
N ASP A 456 29.63 11.29 -11.56
CA ASP A 456 30.04 12.67 -11.31
C ASP A 456 30.67 13.28 -12.57
N THR A 457 30.47 14.59 -12.72
CA THR A 457 31.05 15.35 -13.82
C THR A 457 32.51 15.65 -13.48
N ARG A 458 33.43 15.26 -14.36
CA ARG A 458 34.85 15.60 -14.21
C ARG A 458 35.12 17.08 -14.50
N ALA A 459 36.31 17.54 -14.12
CA ALA A 459 36.76 18.92 -14.35
C ALA A 459 36.80 19.31 -15.85
N ASP A 460 36.92 18.33 -16.75
CA ASP A 460 36.86 18.49 -18.21
C ASP A 460 35.42 18.47 -18.76
N GLY A 461 34.40 18.35 -17.89
CA GLY A 461 32.98 18.32 -18.26
C GLY A 461 32.47 16.94 -18.69
N HIS A 462 33.29 15.88 -18.62
CA HIS A 462 32.89 14.55 -19.04
C HIS A 462 32.03 13.84 -17.98
N TYR A 463 31.00 13.13 -18.43
CA TYR A 463 30.11 12.28 -17.63
C TYR A 463 29.64 11.06 -18.44
N ALA A 464 29.05 10.08 -17.77
CA ALA A 464 28.27 9.01 -18.37
C ALA A 464 26.93 8.84 -17.63
N GLY A 465 25.90 8.37 -18.32
CA GLY A 465 24.52 8.32 -17.83
C GLY A 465 23.68 9.49 -18.33
N PHE A 466 22.71 9.94 -17.52
CA PHE A 466 21.82 11.05 -17.84
C PHE A 466 22.29 12.34 -17.17
N PHE A 467 22.38 13.42 -17.93
CA PHE A 467 22.79 14.72 -17.40
C PHE A 467 21.75 15.30 -16.43
N TYR A 468 20.47 15.23 -16.80
CA TYR A 468 19.36 15.69 -15.98
C TYR A 468 18.56 14.51 -15.42
N GLY A 469 18.07 14.66 -14.19
CA GLY A 469 17.15 13.72 -13.56
C GLY A 469 15.98 14.46 -12.94
N VAL A 470 14.76 14.07 -13.30
CA VAL A 470 13.52 14.59 -12.72
C VAL A 470 12.85 13.44 -11.97
N ASN A 471 12.56 13.64 -10.69
CA ASN A 471 11.87 12.66 -9.85
C ASN A 471 10.58 13.28 -9.33
N THR A 472 9.46 12.66 -9.67
CA THR A 472 8.14 13.04 -9.19
C THR A 472 7.48 11.80 -8.61
N TYR A 473 6.99 11.91 -7.37
CA TYR A 473 6.23 10.83 -6.78
C TYR A 473 4.85 10.74 -7.43
N ASP A 474 4.43 9.53 -7.78
CA ASP A 474 3.05 9.27 -8.18
C ASP A 474 2.19 9.08 -6.92
N HIS A 475 1.45 10.13 -6.54
CA HIS A 475 0.65 10.14 -5.31
C HIS A 475 -0.45 9.07 -5.29
N PHE A 476 -0.87 8.55 -6.45
CA PHE A 476 -1.86 7.47 -6.49
C PHE A 476 -1.28 6.15 -5.98
N LEU A 477 0.05 5.95 -5.99
CA LEU A 477 0.70 4.74 -5.46
C LEU A 477 0.54 4.57 -3.95
N LEU A 478 0.17 5.63 -3.22
CA LEU A 478 -0.10 5.59 -1.78
C LEU A 478 -1.31 4.69 -1.46
N HIS A 479 -2.38 4.82 -2.24
CA HIS A 479 -3.63 4.09 -2.02
C HIS A 479 -3.85 2.98 -3.04
N ASN A 480 -3.25 3.11 -4.22
CA ASN A 480 -3.42 2.22 -5.37
C ASN A 480 -2.07 1.75 -5.94
N PRO A 481 -1.20 1.07 -5.15
CA PRO A 481 0.06 0.47 -5.64
C PRO A 481 -0.17 -0.49 -6.82
N PRO A 482 0.85 -0.88 -7.60
CA PRO A 482 0.66 -1.92 -8.61
C PRO A 482 0.08 -3.21 -8.01
N PRO A 483 -0.63 -4.05 -8.80
CA PRO A 483 -1.33 -5.22 -8.28
C PRO A 483 -0.36 -6.14 -7.54
N HIS A 484 -0.67 -6.50 -6.30
CA HIS A 484 0.16 -7.40 -5.49
C HIS A 484 1.60 -6.92 -5.23
N PHE A 485 1.88 -5.62 -5.35
CA PHE A 485 3.19 -5.05 -5.05
C PHE A 485 3.58 -5.31 -3.57
N PRO A 486 4.86 -5.61 -3.27
CA PRO A 486 5.32 -5.89 -1.92
C PRO A 486 4.94 -4.79 -0.91
N LYS A 487 4.61 -5.23 0.30
CA LYS A 487 4.12 -4.40 1.40
C LYS A 487 5.12 -4.38 2.56
N VAL A 488 5.23 -3.24 3.25
CA VAL A 488 6.07 -3.03 4.45
C VAL A 488 5.20 -2.79 5.67
N GLY A 489 5.75 -3.05 6.87
CA GLY A 489 5.05 -2.81 8.14
C GLY A 489 3.86 -3.73 8.39
N THR A 490 2.96 -3.32 9.28
CA THR A 490 1.77 -4.07 9.74
C THR A 490 0.49 -3.49 9.14
N TYR A 491 -0.61 -4.27 9.20
CA TYR A 491 -1.92 -3.77 8.77
C TYR A 491 -2.40 -2.65 9.69
N GLN A 492 -3.00 -1.63 9.08
CA GLN A 492 -3.62 -0.50 9.75
C GLN A 492 -5.01 -0.25 9.17
N ILE A 493 -5.91 0.32 9.97
CA ILE A 493 -7.18 0.84 9.49
C ILE A 493 -6.87 2.10 8.67
N LEU A 494 -7.20 2.08 7.38
CA LEU A 494 -7.09 3.24 6.50
C LEU A 494 -8.27 4.18 6.73
N ASP A 495 -9.46 3.60 6.77
CA ASP A 495 -10.71 4.26 7.09
C ASP A 495 -11.69 3.24 7.65
N TRP A 496 -12.69 3.73 8.39
CA TRP A 496 -13.84 2.94 8.78
C TRP A 496 -15.09 3.79 8.76
N THR A 497 -16.22 3.16 8.45
CA THR A 497 -17.52 3.81 8.44
C THR A 497 -18.58 2.89 9.03
N GLU A 498 -19.61 3.50 9.62
CA GLU A 498 -20.82 2.80 9.97
C GLU A 498 -21.75 2.78 8.75
N LEU A 499 -22.16 1.59 8.33
CA LEU A 499 -23.16 1.45 7.28
C LEU A 499 -24.56 1.66 7.86
N PRO A 500 -25.48 2.31 7.12
CA PRO A 500 -26.86 2.44 7.55
C PRO A 500 -27.45 1.05 7.80
N SER A 501 -28.30 0.93 8.83
CA SER A 501 -29.00 -0.30 9.14
C SER A 501 -29.77 -0.77 7.91
N SER A 502 -29.31 -1.84 7.26
CA SER A 502 -30.01 -2.41 6.11
C SER A 502 -31.34 -2.99 6.58
N SER A 503 -32.41 -2.70 5.85
CA SER A 503 -33.74 -3.28 6.07
C SER A 503 -33.84 -4.72 5.53
N GLU A 504 -32.72 -5.42 5.35
CA GLU A 504 -32.74 -6.80 4.89
C GLU A 504 -32.93 -7.70 6.12
N ALA A 505 -34.21 -7.88 6.43
CA ALA A 505 -34.69 -8.91 7.30
C ALA A 505 -34.71 -10.26 6.57
N VAL A 506 -34.28 -11.28 7.33
CA VAL A 506 -34.45 -12.74 7.16
C VAL A 506 -33.34 -13.46 6.40
#